data_AF-A0A920GKF1-F1
#
_entry.id   AF-A0A920GKF1-F1
#
_cell.length_a   1.000
_cell.length_b   1.000
_cell.length_c   1.000
_cell.angle_alpha   90.00
_cell.angle_beta   90.00
_cell.angle_gamma   90.00
#
_symmetry.space_group_name_H-M   'P 1'
#
loop_
_entity.id
_entity.type
_entity.pdbx_description
1 polymer ?
#
loop_
_entity_poly.entity_id
_entity_poly.type
_entity_poly.pdbx_seq_one_letter_code
_entity_poly.pdbx_strand_id
1 'polypeptide(L)'
;MQPEFREYERFSTTTINAYLQPEVGMYMKNLKHGIHKINPNIEVNIFQSSGGLTTITRASNFPVRMALSGPAAGVVGASETTVKTKFRDLITLDMGGTSTDVCLIQNGKAELSNLRDISGFRIRLPMIDINTVGAGGGSIAYIENDGLLKVGPISAGAVPGPACYNLGGVQPTVSDANLILGRLPENLVGGRMKLNKQKAINSVKQISKKLKFL
;
A
#
# COMPACT_ATOMS: atom_id res chain seq x y z
N MET A 1 25.38 -6.30 7.01
CA MET A 1 24.00 -5.78 7.08
C MET A 1 23.89 -4.61 8.03
N GLN A 2 24.18 -4.73 9.34
CA GLN A 2 24.39 -3.58 10.26
C GLN A 2 25.12 -4.07 11.53
N PRO A 3 26.23 -3.44 11.97
CA PRO A 3 26.87 -3.75 13.25
C PRO A 3 26.22 -2.94 14.38
N GLU A 4 25.00 -3.31 14.80
CA GLU A 4 24.25 -2.62 15.86
C GLU A 4 23.87 -3.56 17.03
N PHE A 5 23.71 -2.95 18.21
CA PHE A 5 23.30 -3.60 19.46
C PHE A 5 21.84 -4.09 19.37
N ARG A 6 21.55 -5.27 19.97
CA ARG A 6 20.34 -6.13 19.88
C ARG A 6 20.37 -7.22 18.80
N GLU A 7 20.34 -8.49 19.22
CA GLU A 7 20.47 -9.63 18.31
C GLU A 7 19.22 -9.92 17.49
N TYR A 8 18.01 -9.78 18.05
CA TYR A 8 16.78 -10.15 17.38
C TYR A 8 16.52 -9.31 16.12
N GLU A 9 16.54 -7.98 16.24
CA GLU A 9 16.29 -7.08 15.11
C GLU A 9 17.35 -7.22 14.02
N ARG A 10 18.61 -7.41 14.41
CA ARG A 10 19.73 -7.64 13.47
C ARG A 10 19.56 -8.96 12.73
N PHE A 11 19.22 -10.03 13.46
CA PHE A 11 18.95 -11.34 12.88
C PHE A 11 17.76 -11.27 11.93
N SER A 12 16.63 -10.72 12.38
CA SER A 12 15.41 -10.57 11.59
C SER A 12 15.66 -9.78 10.29
N THR A 13 16.29 -8.61 10.39
CA THR A 13 16.63 -7.77 9.23
C THR A 13 17.55 -8.49 8.24
N THR A 14 18.55 -9.22 8.75
CA THR A 14 19.49 -9.98 7.92
C THR A 14 18.80 -11.15 7.22
N THR A 15 17.99 -11.91 7.95
CA THR A 15 17.23 -13.06 7.44
C THR A 15 16.26 -12.64 6.34
N ILE A 16 15.48 -11.56 6.56
CA ILE A 16 14.54 -11.05 5.54
C ILE A 16 15.29 -10.58 4.30
N ASN A 17 16.42 -9.88 4.46
CA ASN A 17 17.21 -9.44 3.32
C ASN A 17 17.74 -10.62 2.49
N ALA A 18 18.32 -11.62 3.15
CA ALA A 18 18.84 -12.82 2.49
C ALA A 18 17.72 -13.60 1.79
N TYR A 19 16.56 -13.70 2.43
CA TYR A 19 15.37 -14.35 1.86
C TYR A 19 14.88 -13.68 0.57
N LEU A 20 14.88 -12.34 0.52
CA LEU A 20 14.38 -11.56 -0.63
C LEU A 20 15.40 -11.43 -1.78
N GLN A 21 16.69 -11.60 -1.52
CA GLN A 21 17.76 -11.35 -2.50
C GLN A 21 17.59 -12.09 -3.84
N PRO A 22 17.24 -13.40 -3.88
CA PRO A 22 17.13 -14.12 -5.15
C PRO A 22 16.02 -13.56 -6.04
N GLU A 23 14.82 -13.39 -5.48
CA GLU A 23 13.62 -12.94 -6.20
C GLU A 23 13.77 -11.48 -6.66
N VAL A 24 14.15 -10.61 -5.73
CA VAL A 24 14.33 -9.18 -6.04
C VAL A 24 15.51 -8.97 -6.98
N GLY A 25 16.61 -9.70 -6.80
CA GLY A 25 17.76 -9.63 -7.68
C GLY A 25 17.42 -9.99 -9.12
N MET A 26 16.61 -11.04 -9.31
CA MET A 26 16.12 -11.43 -10.63
C MET A 26 15.19 -10.38 -11.25
N TYR A 27 14.25 -9.83 -10.46
CA TYR A 27 13.38 -8.74 -10.90
C TYR A 27 14.19 -7.51 -11.35
N MET A 28 15.15 -7.08 -10.52
CA MET A 28 16.03 -5.94 -10.78
C MET A 28 16.89 -6.13 -12.04
N LYS A 29 17.40 -7.34 -12.25
CA LYS A 29 18.13 -7.71 -13.46
C LYS A 29 17.23 -7.62 -14.71
N ASN A 30 16.01 -8.16 -14.63
CA ASN A 30 15.05 -8.13 -15.73
C ASN A 30 14.61 -6.70 -16.06
N LEU A 31 14.36 -5.87 -15.04
CA LEU A 31 14.04 -4.45 -15.19
C LEU A 31 15.16 -3.70 -15.92
N LYS A 32 16.41 -3.86 -15.45
CA LYS A 32 17.58 -3.24 -16.10
C LYS A 32 17.69 -3.65 -17.56
N HIS A 33 17.58 -4.95 -17.82
CA HIS A 33 17.68 -5.48 -19.18
C HIS A 33 16.57 -4.98 -20.10
N GLY A 34 15.33 -4.91 -19.61
CA GLY A 34 14.19 -4.38 -20.37
C GLY A 34 14.38 -2.90 -20.75
N ILE A 35 14.86 -2.08 -19.82
CA ILE A 35 15.14 -0.66 -20.08
C ILE A 35 16.32 -0.50 -21.04
N HIS A 36 17.39 -1.28 -20.86
CA HIS A 36 18.58 -1.21 -21.73
C HIS A 36 18.33 -1.68 -23.16
N LYS A 37 17.33 -2.53 -23.39
CA LYS A 37 16.84 -2.85 -24.74
C LYS A 37 16.27 -1.64 -25.48
N ILE A 38 15.71 -0.68 -24.75
CA ILE A 38 15.14 0.56 -25.31
C ILE A 38 16.24 1.60 -25.46
N ASN A 39 17.01 1.83 -24.41
CA ASN A 39 18.17 2.71 -24.43
C ASN A 39 19.20 2.29 -23.37
N PRO A 40 20.41 1.87 -23.76
CA PRO A 40 21.44 1.41 -22.84
C PRO A 40 22.03 2.51 -21.95
N ASN A 41 21.84 3.79 -22.32
CA ASN A 41 22.37 4.94 -21.58
C ASN A 41 21.45 5.41 -20.44
N ILE A 42 20.27 4.81 -20.28
CA ILE A 42 19.36 5.15 -19.18
C ILE A 42 19.87 4.50 -17.89
N GLU A 43 20.14 5.35 -16.90
CA GLU A 43 20.32 4.91 -15.52
C GLU A 43 18.98 4.83 -14.80
N VAL A 44 18.81 3.76 -14.03
CA VAL A 44 17.57 3.46 -13.32
C VAL A 44 17.84 3.52 -11.83
N ASN A 45 17.08 4.37 -11.15
CA ASN A 45 17.10 4.50 -9.71
C ASN A 45 15.79 3.95 -9.12
N ILE A 46 15.91 3.36 -7.95
CA ILE A 46 14.83 2.70 -7.23
C ILE A 46 14.60 3.46 -5.92
N PHE A 47 13.34 3.71 -5.56
CA PHE A 47 13.03 4.26 -4.25
C PHE A 47 13.32 3.25 -3.13
N GLN A 48 13.79 3.75 -1.99
CA GLN A 48 13.97 2.98 -0.76
C GLN A 48 13.09 3.53 0.36
N SER A 49 12.89 2.73 1.41
CA SER A 49 12.03 3.01 2.56
C SER A 49 12.35 4.34 3.25
N SER A 50 13.60 4.81 3.17
CA SER A 50 14.05 6.09 3.76
C SER A 50 13.65 7.32 2.94
N GLY A 51 12.93 7.16 1.82
CA GLY A 51 12.56 8.24 0.90
C GLY A 51 13.61 8.61 -0.14
N GLY A 52 14.83 8.05 -0.01
CA GLY A 52 15.90 8.28 -0.98
C GLY A 52 15.79 7.38 -2.21
N LEU A 53 16.71 7.60 -3.16
CA LEU A 53 16.93 6.73 -4.31
C LEU A 53 18.15 5.82 -4.09
N THR A 54 18.15 4.65 -4.73
CA THR A 54 19.25 3.68 -4.74
C THR A 54 19.43 3.09 -6.14
N THR A 55 20.62 2.60 -6.44
CA THR A 55 20.89 1.90 -7.71
C THR A 55 20.26 0.51 -7.73
N ILE A 56 20.01 -0.02 -8.92
CA ILE A 56 19.59 -1.41 -9.14
C ILE A 56 20.52 -2.41 -8.42
N THR A 57 21.83 -2.24 -8.55
CA THR A 57 22.81 -3.15 -7.90
C THR A 57 22.64 -3.16 -6.38
N ARG A 58 22.47 -1.99 -5.77
CA ARG A 58 22.30 -1.89 -4.32
C ARG A 58 20.93 -2.39 -3.87
N ALA A 59 19.87 -2.15 -4.66
CA ALA A 59 18.55 -2.74 -4.43
C ALA A 59 18.56 -4.27 -4.47
N SER A 60 19.30 -4.87 -5.41
CA SER A 60 19.47 -6.33 -5.48
C SER A 60 20.21 -6.90 -4.27
N ASN A 61 21.24 -6.19 -3.77
CA ASN A 61 22.03 -6.66 -2.61
C ASN A 61 21.32 -6.40 -1.27
N PHE A 62 20.50 -5.35 -1.19
CA PHE A 62 19.83 -4.93 0.04
C PHE A 62 18.31 -4.74 -0.14
N PRO A 63 17.59 -5.77 -0.62
CA PRO A 63 16.16 -5.67 -0.95
C PRO A 63 15.29 -5.24 0.23
N VAL A 64 15.68 -5.56 1.46
CA VAL A 64 14.94 -5.16 2.67
C VAL A 64 14.78 -3.64 2.78
N ARG A 65 15.68 -2.86 2.18
CA ARG A 65 15.62 -1.38 2.15
C ARG A 65 14.53 -0.84 1.22
N MET A 66 13.83 -1.69 0.49
CA MET A 66 12.73 -1.28 -0.40
C MET A 66 11.35 -1.60 0.18
N ALA A 67 11.29 -2.16 1.39
CA ALA A 67 10.02 -2.42 2.05
C ALA A 67 9.25 -1.10 2.22
N LEU A 68 8.03 -1.01 1.66
CA LEU A 68 7.22 0.22 1.65
C LEU A 68 7.88 1.41 0.92
N SER A 69 8.74 1.15 -0.06
CA SER A 69 9.33 2.18 -0.92
C SER A 69 8.30 2.99 -1.72
N GLY A 70 7.16 2.38 -2.09
CA GLY A 70 6.07 3.06 -2.80
C GLY A 70 5.43 4.18 -1.98
N PRO A 71 4.84 3.87 -0.80
CA PRO A 71 4.32 4.88 0.10
C PRO A 71 5.37 5.93 0.50
N ALA A 72 6.62 5.51 0.73
CA ALA A 72 7.72 6.44 1.01
C ALA A 72 7.95 7.46 -0.11
N ALA A 73 7.92 7.01 -1.38
CA ALA A 73 8.01 7.92 -2.52
C ALA A 73 6.83 8.91 -2.58
N GLY A 74 5.61 8.45 -2.26
CA GLY A 74 4.43 9.30 -2.15
C GLY A 74 4.58 10.38 -1.09
N VAL A 75 5.10 10.04 0.09
CA VAL A 75 5.37 10.98 1.18
C VAL A 75 6.45 11.99 0.81
N VAL A 76 7.50 11.57 0.11
CA VAL A 76 8.53 12.49 -0.41
C VAL A 76 7.92 13.49 -1.38
N GLY A 77 7.08 13.01 -2.31
CA GLY A 77 6.35 13.88 -3.23
C GLY A 77 5.43 14.86 -2.50
N ALA A 78 4.68 14.39 -1.50
CA ALA A 78 3.82 15.24 -0.67
C ALA A 78 4.62 16.28 0.11
N SER A 79 5.77 15.91 0.67
CA SER A 79 6.66 16.82 1.40
C SER A 79 7.15 17.96 0.48
N GLU A 80 7.50 17.65 -0.77
CA GLU A 80 7.92 18.65 -1.75
C GLU A 80 6.80 19.67 -2.07
N THR A 81 5.53 19.26 -2.03
CA THR A 81 4.42 20.20 -2.24
C THR A 81 4.33 21.30 -1.17
N THR A 82 4.89 21.08 0.02
CA THR A 82 4.93 22.10 1.09
C THR A 82 5.78 23.31 0.72
N VAL A 83 6.73 23.17 -0.21
CA VAL A 83 7.55 24.29 -0.72
C VAL A 83 6.70 25.25 -1.55
N LYS A 84 5.65 24.72 -2.21
CA LYS A 84 4.80 25.47 -3.14
C LYS A 84 3.47 25.91 -2.52
N THR A 85 3.23 25.59 -1.25
CA THR A 85 1.99 25.95 -0.55
C THR A 85 2.32 26.66 0.76
N LYS A 86 1.30 27.32 1.35
CA LYS A 86 1.42 27.91 2.69
C LYS A 86 1.37 26.88 3.82
N PHE A 87 1.08 25.62 3.51
CA PHE A 87 0.90 24.56 4.48
C PHE A 87 2.21 23.78 4.63
N ARG A 88 2.80 23.88 5.82
CA ARG A 88 4.04 23.17 6.16
C ARG A 88 3.78 21.85 6.88
N ASP A 89 2.65 21.74 7.55
CA ASP A 89 2.22 20.52 8.23
C ASP A 89 1.14 19.83 7.41
N LEU A 90 1.37 18.57 7.05
CA LEU A 90 0.46 17.76 6.23
C LEU A 90 0.27 16.38 6.87
N ILE A 91 -0.89 15.78 6.60
CA ILE A 91 -1.12 14.35 6.81
C ILE A 91 -1.35 13.74 5.44
N THR A 92 -0.54 12.78 5.04
CA THR A 92 -0.76 12.04 3.80
C THR A 92 -1.83 10.97 4.01
N LEU A 93 -2.63 10.70 2.99
CA LEU A 93 -3.62 9.64 3.00
C LEU A 93 -3.59 8.94 1.64
N ASP A 94 -2.87 7.82 1.56
CA ASP A 94 -2.81 6.99 0.36
C ASP A 94 -3.64 5.73 0.55
N MET A 95 -4.86 5.73 0.02
CA MET A 95 -5.82 4.64 0.16
C MET A 95 -5.82 3.76 -1.09
N GLY A 96 -5.37 2.52 -0.93
CA GLY A 96 -5.42 1.50 -1.96
C GLY A 96 -6.65 0.59 -1.85
N GLY A 97 -6.57 -0.56 -2.53
CA GLY A 97 -7.61 -1.60 -2.47
C GLY A 97 -7.65 -2.37 -1.14
N THR A 98 -6.57 -2.41 -0.38
CA THR A 98 -6.48 -3.27 0.82
C THR A 98 -6.15 -2.49 2.09
N SER A 99 -5.31 -1.47 1.96
CA SER A 99 -4.77 -0.70 3.07
C SER A 99 -4.79 0.79 2.76
N THR A 100 -4.61 1.59 3.79
CA THR A 100 -4.38 3.03 3.72
C THR A 100 -3.08 3.35 4.42
N ASP A 101 -2.17 4.03 3.74
CA ASP A 101 -0.91 4.49 4.29
C ASP A 101 -1.01 5.97 4.68
N VAL A 102 -0.66 6.26 5.93
CA VAL A 102 -0.77 7.59 6.55
C VAL A 102 0.60 8.01 7.08
N CYS A 103 0.99 9.25 6.84
CA CYS A 103 2.23 9.81 7.36
C CYS A 103 2.00 11.25 7.80
N LEU A 104 2.62 11.63 8.92
CA LEU A 104 2.67 13.00 9.38
C LEU A 104 3.92 13.69 8.81
N ILE A 105 3.72 14.80 8.14
CA ILE A 105 4.77 15.71 7.67
C ILE A 105 4.68 16.96 8.55
N GLN A 106 5.76 17.31 9.22
CA GLN A 106 5.86 18.51 10.06
C GLN A 106 6.94 19.43 9.53
N ASN A 107 6.64 20.72 9.46
CA ASN A 107 7.57 21.73 8.94
C ASN A 107 8.17 21.37 7.57
N GLY A 108 7.37 20.73 6.70
CA GLY A 108 7.77 20.27 5.37
C GLY A 108 8.63 19.01 5.34
N LYS A 109 8.80 18.30 6.47
CA LYS A 109 9.64 17.11 6.57
C LYS A 109 8.88 15.93 7.15
N ALA A 110 9.03 14.76 6.53
CA ALA A 110 8.59 13.50 7.10
C ALA A 110 9.62 12.97 8.10
N GLU A 111 9.17 12.40 9.20
CA GLU A 111 10.05 11.78 10.19
C GLU A 111 10.59 10.43 9.71
N LEU A 112 11.78 10.08 10.20
CA LEU A 112 12.37 8.76 10.01
C LEU A 112 12.27 7.95 11.30
N SER A 113 11.74 6.74 11.17
CA SER A 113 11.86 5.70 12.20
C SER A 113 12.98 4.73 11.84
N ASN A 114 13.71 4.26 12.85
CA ASN A 114 14.77 3.26 12.67
C ASN A 114 14.30 1.83 12.97
N LEU A 115 13.04 1.65 13.36
CA LEU A 115 12.52 0.38 13.84
C LEU A 115 11.06 0.25 13.43
N ARG A 116 10.74 -0.82 12.70
CA ARG A 116 9.37 -1.05 12.22
C ARG A 116 9.03 -2.52 12.18
N ASP A 117 7.78 -2.84 12.50
CA ASP A 117 7.23 -4.18 12.29
C ASP A 117 6.68 -4.29 10.87
N ILE A 118 7.14 -5.30 10.13
CA ILE A 118 6.67 -5.65 8.79
C ILE A 118 6.30 -7.11 8.80
N SER A 119 5.03 -7.42 8.58
CA SER A 119 4.49 -8.80 8.57
C SER A 119 4.87 -9.61 9.81
N GLY A 120 4.87 -8.98 10.98
CA GLY A 120 5.23 -9.62 12.26
C GLY A 120 6.72 -9.72 12.55
N PHE A 121 7.58 -9.16 11.68
CA PHE A 121 9.02 -9.13 11.87
C PHE A 121 9.55 -7.72 12.14
N ARG A 122 10.38 -7.61 13.17
CA ARG A 122 11.00 -6.35 13.56
C ARG A 122 12.22 -6.05 12.68
N ILE A 123 12.08 -5.09 11.78
CA ILE A 123 13.14 -4.64 10.89
C ILE A 123 13.73 -3.35 11.44
N ARG A 124 15.06 -3.29 11.48
CA ARG A 124 15.81 -2.14 12.01
C ARG A 124 16.63 -1.49 10.92
N LEU A 125 16.05 -0.51 10.25
CA LEU A 125 16.67 0.32 9.21
C LEU A 125 15.98 1.69 9.22
N PRO A 126 16.63 2.77 8.78
CA PRO A 126 15.96 4.05 8.58
C PRO A 126 14.84 3.93 7.53
N MET A 127 13.61 4.29 7.91
CA MET A 127 12.42 4.30 7.06
C MET A 127 11.58 5.53 7.37
N ILE A 128 10.87 6.06 6.38
CA ILE A 128 9.84 7.08 6.63
C ILE A 128 8.79 6.50 7.58
N ASP A 129 8.39 7.29 8.58
CA ASP A 129 7.39 6.88 9.57
C ASP A 129 5.98 6.88 8.97
N ILE A 130 5.67 5.80 8.26
CA ILE A 130 4.37 5.54 7.65
C ILE A 130 3.62 4.55 8.52
N ASN A 131 2.37 4.88 8.83
CA ASN A 131 1.44 4.03 9.52
C ASN A 131 0.43 3.46 8.52
N THR A 132 0.37 2.13 8.44
CA THR A 132 -0.56 1.44 7.55
C THR A 132 -1.79 1.01 8.33
N VAL A 133 -2.95 1.53 7.93
CA VAL A 133 -4.26 1.13 8.45
C VAL A 133 -4.85 0.06 7.54
N GLY A 134 -5.36 -1.02 8.12
CA GLY A 134 -6.01 -2.14 7.41
C GLY A 134 -7.40 -1.82 6.85
N ALA A 135 -7.55 -0.67 6.21
CA ALA A 135 -8.78 -0.22 5.57
C ALA A 135 -8.47 0.30 4.16
N GLY A 136 -9.15 -0.22 3.15
CA GLY A 136 -8.99 0.12 1.74
C GLY A 136 -10.30 -0.07 0.98
N GLY A 137 -10.29 0.12 -0.33
CA GLY A 137 -11.50 0.00 -1.17
C GLY A 137 -12.14 -1.40 -1.12
N GLY A 138 -11.34 -2.45 -0.99
CA GLY A 138 -11.76 -3.83 -0.86
C GLY A 138 -12.06 -4.28 0.56
N SER A 139 -11.93 -3.41 1.57
CA SER A 139 -12.26 -3.80 2.95
C SER A 139 -13.71 -4.22 3.05
N ILE A 140 -13.90 -5.42 3.59
CA ILE A 140 -15.20 -6.07 3.68
C ILE A 140 -15.96 -5.50 4.87
N ALA A 141 -17.22 -5.15 4.64
CA ALA A 141 -18.17 -4.80 5.67
C ALA A 141 -18.86 -6.08 6.18
N TYR A 142 -19.03 -6.19 7.50
CA TYR A 142 -19.72 -7.33 8.12
C TYR A 142 -20.30 -6.94 9.48
N ILE A 143 -21.25 -7.75 9.97
CA ILE A 143 -21.79 -7.61 11.33
C ILE A 143 -21.08 -8.61 12.22
N GLU A 144 -20.43 -8.13 13.27
CA GLU A 144 -19.76 -8.97 14.26
C GLU A 144 -20.78 -9.59 15.23
N ASN A 145 -20.34 -10.54 16.06
CA ASN A 145 -21.14 -11.19 17.09
C ASN A 145 -21.73 -10.21 18.12
N ASP A 146 -21.14 -9.02 18.29
CA ASP A 146 -21.65 -7.93 19.14
C ASP A 146 -22.82 -7.14 18.49
N GLY A 147 -23.19 -7.48 17.24
CA GLY A 147 -24.24 -6.82 16.48
C GLY A 147 -23.81 -5.52 15.81
N LEU A 148 -22.56 -5.09 15.96
CA LEU A 148 -22.04 -3.86 15.38
C LEU A 148 -21.53 -4.09 13.96
N LEU A 149 -21.71 -3.07 13.11
CA LEU A 149 -21.13 -3.03 11.77
C LEU A 149 -19.64 -2.71 11.86
N LYS A 150 -18.82 -3.58 11.29
CA LYS A 150 -17.37 -3.39 11.14
C LYS A 150 -16.98 -3.43 9.67
N VAL A 151 -15.87 -2.76 9.35
CA VAL A 151 -15.29 -2.70 8.00
C VAL A 151 -13.80 -2.94 8.10
N GLY A 152 -13.30 -3.98 7.44
CA GLY A 152 -11.93 -4.46 7.62
C GLY A 152 -11.72 -5.16 8.98
N PRO A 153 -10.50 -5.67 9.26
CA PRO A 153 -9.30 -5.57 8.42
C PRO A 153 -9.30 -6.54 7.23
N ILE A 154 -10.29 -7.44 7.14
CA ILE A 154 -10.42 -8.39 6.05
C ILE A 154 -10.71 -7.65 4.73
N SER A 155 -9.96 -7.97 3.68
CA SER A 155 -10.10 -7.38 2.36
C SER A 155 -10.48 -8.43 1.32
N ALA A 156 -11.31 -8.03 0.36
CA ALA A 156 -11.65 -8.82 -0.82
C ALA A 156 -10.51 -8.86 -1.86
N GLY A 157 -9.45 -8.05 -1.65
CA GLY A 157 -8.30 -7.96 -2.55
C GLY A 157 -8.67 -7.45 -3.94
N ALA A 158 -7.87 -7.81 -4.94
CA ALA A 158 -8.16 -7.51 -6.34
C ALA A 158 -9.04 -8.59 -6.99
N VAL A 159 -8.81 -9.86 -6.64
CA VAL A 159 -9.57 -11.05 -7.08
C VAL A 159 -9.84 -11.91 -5.84
N PRO A 160 -11.11 -12.26 -5.53
CA PRO A 160 -12.33 -12.01 -6.30
C PRO A 160 -12.81 -10.54 -6.27
N GLY A 161 -12.22 -9.72 -5.39
CA GLY A 161 -12.43 -8.26 -5.32
C GLY A 161 -13.82 -7.84 -4.82
N PRO A 162 -14.06 -6.51 -4.76
CA PRO A 162 -15.40 -5.93 -4.60
C PRO A 162 -16.45 -6.57 -5.51
N ALA A 163 -17.69 -6.70 -5.05
CA ALA A 163 -18.76 -7.28 -5.86
C ALA A 163 -19.01 -6.50 -7.16
N CYS A 164 -18.83 -5.17 -7.10
CA CYS A 164 -18.92 -4.26 -8.22
C CYS A 164 -17.85 -4.50 -9.30
N TYR A 165 -16.74 -5.17 -8.98
CA TYR A 165 -15.68 -5.47 -9.96
C TYR A 165 -16.07 -6.60 -10.91
N ASN A 166 -17.14 -7.35 -10.60
CA ASN A 166 -17.67 -8.42 -11.43
C ASN A 166 -16.68 -9.59 -11.66
N LEU A 167 -15.75 -9.83 -10.73
CA LEU A 167 -14.72 -10.89 -10.79
C LEU A 167 -15.01 -12.08 -9.86
N GLY A 168 -16.26 -12.24 -9.42
CA GLY A 168 -16.68 -13.30 -8.50
C GLY A 168 -16.86 -12.86 -7.04
N GLY A 169 -16.53 -11.61 -6.71
CA GLY A 169 -16.79 -11.03 -5.40
C GLY A 169 -18.28 -10.99 -5.07
N VAL A 170 -18.63 -11.36 -3.83
CA VAL A 170 -20.01 -11.36 -3.33
C VAL A 170 -20.18 -10.64 -2.00
N GLN A 171 -19.08 -10.40 -1.29
CA GLN A 171 -19.09 -9.71 -0.01
C GLN A 171 -19.15 -8.19 -0.24
N PRO A 172 -19.88 -7.45 0.61
CA PRO A 172 -19.97 -5.99 0.49
C PRO A 172 -18.66 -5.34 0.92
N THR A 173 -18.19 -4.39 0.11
CA THR A 173 -16.93 -3.67 0.35
C THR A 173 -17.10 -2.15 0.34
N VAL A 174 -16.06 -1.41 0.74
CA VAL A 174 -16.02 0.05 0.66
C VAL A 174 -16.24 0.56 -0.78
N SER A 175 -15.65 -0.10 -1.78
CA SER A 175 -15.83 0.22 -3.20
C SER A 175 -17.27 -0.03 -3.67
N ASP A 176 -17.95 -1.06 -3.15
CA ASP A 176 -19.36 -1.29 -3.45
C ASP A 176 -20.23 -0.13 -2.94
N ALA A 177 -20.02 0.29 -1.68
CA ALA A 177 -20.73 1.40 -1.09
C ALA A 177 -20.46 2.72 -1.85
N ASN A 178 -19.20 3.00 -2.19
CA ASN A 178 -18.85 4.21 -2.94
C ASN A 178 -19.43 4.24 -4.35
N LEU A 179 -19.57 3.09 -5.03
CA LEU A 179 -20.27 3.02 -6.32
C LEU A 179 -21.78 3.27 -6.17
N ILE A 180 -22.41 2.68 -5.14
CA ILE A 180 -23.85 2.88 -4.89
C ILE A 180 -24.15 4.37 -4.65
N LEU A 181 -23.32 5.01 -3.81
CA LEU A 181 -23.41 6.42 -3.45
C LEU A 181 -22.99 7.38 -4.59
N GLY A 182 -22.53 6.87 -5.73
CA GLY A 182 -22.11 7.70 -6.87
C GLY A 182 -20.77 8.42 -6.68
N ARG A 183 -19.95 8.00 -5.70
CA ARG A 183 -18.60 8.52 -5.46
C ARG A 183 -17.57 7.91 -6.40
N LEU A 184 -17.82 6.70 -6.88
CA LEU A 184 -17.06 6.08 -7.95
C LEU A 184 -17.83 6.18 -9.27
N PRO A 185 -17.14 6.47 -10.39
CA PRO A 185 -17.74 6.38 -11.71
C PRO A 185 -18.06 4.92 -12.06
N GLU A 186 -18.96 4.70 -13.01
CA GLU A 186 -19.32 3.34 -13.45
C GLU A 186 -18.22 2.62 -14.23
N ASN A 187 -17.18 3.35 -14.67
CA ASN A 187 -16.04 2.79 -15.37
C ASN A 187 -14.72 3.28 -14.76
N LEU A 188 -13.80 2.36 -14.50
CA LEU A 188 -12.45 2.63 -13.99
C LEU A 188 -11.39 2.31 -15.05
N VAL A 189 -10.15 2.71 -14.77
CA VAL A 189 -8.95 2.37 -15.57
C VAL A 189 -9.10 2.79 -17.05
N GLY A 190 -9.62 3.99 -17.27
CA GLY A 190 -9.84 4.54 -18.61
C GLY A 190 -10.90 3.80 -19.42
N GLY A 191 -11.89 3.17 -18.77
CA GLY A 191 -12.97 2.43 -19.43
C GLY A 191 -12.75 0.92 -19.52
N ARG A 192 -11.55 0.43 -19.20
CA ARG A 192 -11.22 -1.01 -19.26
C ARG A 192 -11.94 -1.85 -18.21
N MET A 193 -12.43 -1.21 -17.15
CA MET A 193 -13.10 -1.89 -16.04
C MET A 193 -14.48 -1.29 -15.82
N LYS A 194 -15.51 -1.94 -16.39
CA LYS A 194 -16.90 -1.58 -16.16
C LYS A 194 -17.39 -2.17 -14.85
N LEU A 195 -17.89 -1.32 -13.96
CA LEU A 195 -18.40 -1.72 -12.67
C LEU A 195 -19.87 -2.13 -12.75
N ASN A 196 -20.25 -3.10 -11.92
CA ASN A 196 -21.62 -3.59 -11.84
C ASN A 196 -22.30 -3.06 -10.57
N LYS A 197 -23.04 -1.95 -10.73
CA LYS A 197 -23.79 -1.32 -9.64
C LYS A 197 -24.85 -2.25 -9.04
N GLN A 198 -25.50 -3.10 -9.84
CA GLN A 198 -26.51 -4.03 -9.33
C GLN A 198 -25.89 -5.09 -8.41
N LYS A 199 -24.70 -5.61 -8.74
CA LYS A 199 -23.97 -6.54 -7.86
C LYS A 199 -23.56 -5.88 -6.55
N ALA A 200 -23.13 -4.62 -6.60
CA ALA A 200 -22.85 -3.83 -5.39
C ALA A 200 -24.08 -3.70 -4.49
N ILE A 201 -25.23 -3.33 -5.07
CA ILE A 201 -26.50 -3.23 -4.34
C ILE A 201 -26.87 -4.58 -3.71
N ASN A 202 -26.71 -5.67 -4.45
CA ASN A 202 -27.05 -7.01 -3.98
C ASN A 202 -26.15 -7.47 -2.82
N SER A 203 -24.85 -7.14 -2.83
CA SER A 203 -23.96 -7.47 -1.72
C SER A 203 -24.31 -6.67 -0.46
N VAL A 204 -24.53 -5.35 -0.58
CA VAL A 204 -24.86 -4.47 0.55
C VAL A 204 -26.24 -4.78 1.17
N LYS A 205 -27.21 -5.26 0.38
CA LYS A 205 -28.52 -5.72 0.89
C LYS A 205 -28.40 -6.77 1.99
N GLN A 206 -27.36 -7.60 1.97
CA GLN A 206 -27.16 -8.62 3.01
C GLN A 206 -26.91 -8.00 4.40
N ILE A 207 -26.16 -6.89 4.44
CA ILE A 207 -25.94 -6.12 5.68
C ILE A 207 -27.19 -5.33 6.05
N SER A 208 -27.80 -4.64 5.07
CA SER A 208 -28.96 -3.79 5.32
C SER A 208 -30.10 -4.54 6.01
N LYS A 209 -30.37 -5.78 5.59
CA LYS A 209 -31.36 -6.66 6.21
C LYS A 209 -31.05 -6.97 7.67
N LYS A 210 -29.78 -7.24 7.99
CA LYS A 210 -29.34 -7.54 9.38
C LYS A 210 -29.49 -6.32 10.28
N LEU A 211 -29.25 -5.12 9.75
CA LEU A 211 -29.37 -3.85 10.47
C LEU A 211 -30.80 -3.27 10.51
N LYS A 212 -31.76 -3.91 9.83
CA LYS A 212 -33.17 -3.44 9.73
C LYS A 212 -33.33 -2.05 9.12
N PHE A 213 -32.42 -1.65 8.24
CA PHE A 213 -32.54 -0.40 7.46
C PHE A 213 -33.43 -0.53 6.22
N LEU A 214 -33.70 -1.77 5.78
CA LEU A 214 -34.57 -2.13 4.65
C LEU A 214 -35.25 -3.48 4.90
#